data_AF-A0A7S2XEA0-F1
#
_entry.id   AF-A0A7S2XEA0-F1
#
_cell.length_a   1.000
_cell.length_b   1.000
_cell.length_c   1.000
_cell.angle_alpha   90.00
_cell.angle_beta   90.00
_cell.angle_gamma   90.00
#
_symmetry.space_group_name_H-M   'P 1'
#
loop_
_entity.id
_entity.type
_entity.pdbx_description
1 polymer ?
#
loop_
_entity_poly.entity_id
_entity_poly.type
_entity_poly.pdbx_seq_one_letter_code
_entity_poly.pdbx_strand_id
1 'polypeptide(L)'
;VAIRLWNGKFPSHLEALDAAKLLWGAENFDCYGSEKRHYSAGSQDHCGLMYPGVNKLCYKGGCHWPHKIVNMSDPNDSKQAAIFKWLESVLYIVDIPFVSRPKGYNSQKINHLKDAKVPEAQKVKLVKALGDASEEAWKGICEMDADKLGGALSNTMKAWKAMLPYTVDPYTNGDAEKSKKLLDFWKKYDYPNTKGCLFSGAGGGFLMVVSDKPVEGGIKITINTDHFCKPFKSGEIDSM
;
A
#
# COMPACT_ATOMS: atom_id res chain seq x y z
N VAL A 1 7.51 -14.91 6.01
CA VAL A 1 7.75 -14.81 7.47
C VAL A 1 6.60 -15.42 8.27
N ALA A 2 5.35 -14.93 8.12
CA ALA A 2 4.18 -15.38 8.89
C ALA A 2 3.98 -16.90 8.97
N ILE A 3 4.03 -17.60 7.82
CA ILE A 3 3.87 -19.06 7.76
C ILE A 3 4.88 -19.79 8.66
N ARG A 4 6.13 -19.32 8.72
CA ARG A 4 7.16 -19.90 9.59
C ARG A 4 6.94 -19.53 11.05
N LEU A 5 6.68 -18.24 11.31
CA LEU A 5 6.51 -17.70 12.66
C LEU A 5 5.39 -18.40 13.44
N TRP A 6 4.29 -18.76 12.75
CA TRP A 6 3.13 -19.38 13.38
C TRP A 6 2.81 -20.79 12.88
N ASN A 7 3.79 -21.46 12.25
CA ASN A 7 3.65 -22.82 11.74
C ASN A 7 2.37 -23.05 10.90
N GLY A 8 2.09 -22.11 10.00
CA GLY A 8 0.95 -22.14 9.09
C GLY A 8 -0.42 -21.82 9.72
N LYS A 9 -0.49 -21.44 10.99
CA LYS A 9 -1.75 -21.10 11.69
C LYS A 9 -1.80 -19.62 12.05
N PHE A 10 -2.98 -19.02 12.08
CA PHE A 10 -3.13 -17.66 12.62
C PHE A 10 -3.00 -17.68 14.16
N PRO A 11 -2.37 -16.66 14.77
CA PRO A 11 -2.18 -16.59 16.21
C PRO A 11 -3.45 -16.05 16.91
N SER A 12 -4.55 -16.80 16.85
CA SER A 12 -5.89 -16.37 17.30
C SER A 12 -6.00 -15.98 18.79
N HIS A 13 -5.03 -16.39 19.61
CA HIS A 13 -4.96 -16.05 21.02
C HIS A 13 -4.42 -14.63 21.28
N LEU A 14 -3.73 -14.03 20.30
CA LEU A 14 -3.16 -12.68 20.38
C LEU A 14 -4.16 -11.64 19.93
N GLU A 15 -3.99 -10.42 20.43
CA GLU A 15 -4.59 -9.23 19.83
C GLU A 15 -3.93 -8.97 18.46
N ALA A 16 -4.72 -8.53 17.49
CA ALA A 16 -4.21 -8.32 16.13
C ALA A 16 -3.04 -7.32 16.10
N LEU A 17 -3.10 -6.27 16.94
CA LEU A 17 -2.03 -5.28 17.11
C LEU A 17 -0.70 -5.94 17.50
N ASP A 18 -0.73 -6.81 18.51
CA ASP A 18 0.46 -7.52 18.98
C ASP A 18 0.97 -8.53 17.96
N ALA A 19 0.06 -9.26 17.29
CA ALA A 19 0.42 -10.17 16.22
C ALA A 19 1.13 -9.45 15.06
N ALA A 20 0.67 -8.25 14.70
CA ALA A 20 1.30 -7.43 13.66
C ALA A 20 2.69 -6.95 14.09
N LYS A 21 2.86 -6.52 15.35
CA LYS A 21 4.14 -6.10 15.92
C LYS A 21 5.15 -7.23 15.95
N LEU A 22 4.72 -8.42 16.40
CA LEU A 22 5.56 -9.63 16.42
C LEU A 22 5.98 -10.04 15.01
N LEU A 23 5.06 -10.00 14.05
CA LEU A 23 5.38 -10.32 12.67
C LEU A 23 6.40 -9.33 12.09
N TRP A 24 6.22 -8.03 12.36
CA TRP A 24 7.13 -6.98 11.91
C TRP A 24 8.51 -7.11 12.53
N GLY A 25 8.58 -7.43 13.82
CA GLY A 25 9.83 -7.70 14.51
C GLY A 25 10.54 -8.95 13.97
N ALA A 26 9.81 -10.05 13.75
CA ALA A 26 10.33 -11.27 13.17
C ALA A 26 10.88 -11.05 11.75
N GLU A 27 10.25 -10.17 10.98
CA GLU A 27 10.70 -9.81 9.65
C GLU A 27 11.97 -8.95 9.66
N ASN A 28 12.07 -7.98 10.58
CA ASN A 28 13.12 -6.96 10.55
C ASN A 28 14.34 -7.24 11.45
N PHE A 29 14.17 -7.97 12.55
CA PHE A 29 15.24 -8.18 13.55
C PHE A 29 15.65 -9.64 13.68
N ASP A 30 14.71 -10.59 13.56
CA ASP A 30 14.93 -11.97 14.00
C ASP A 30 15.12 -12.98 12.86
N CYS A 31 15.77 -12.56 11.76
CA CYS A 31 16.32 -13.41 10.69
C CYS A 31 15.38 -14.40 9.95
N TYR A 32 14.05 -14.31 10.11
CA TYR A 32 13.08 -15.07 9.27
C TYR A 32 12.91 -14.52 7.85
N GLY A 33 13.47 -13.33 7.58
CA GLY A 33 13.60 -12.78 6.23
C GLY A 33 14.56 -13.60 5.38
N SER A 34 14.19 -13.90 4.13
CA SER A 34 14.99 -14.73 3.22
C SER A 34 16.23 -14.04 2.63
N GLU A 35 16.44 -12.75 2.92
CA GLU A 35 17.53 -11.95 2.35
C GLU A 35 18.25 -11.14 3.44
N LYS A 36 19.58 -11.00 3.33
CA LYS A 36 20.34 -9.98 4.08
C LYS A 36 19.83 -8.62 3.63
N ARG A 37 18.84 -8.06 4.33
CA ARG A 37 18.23 -6.79 3.95
C ARG A 37 19.14 -5.62 4.31
N HIS A 38 19.25 -4.69 3.37
CA HIS A 38 19.98 -3.43 3.54
C HIS A 38 19.12 -2.31 4.13
N TYR A 39 17.85 -2.58 4.46
CA TYR A 39 16.89 -1.62 5.01
C TYR A 39 15.77 -2.31 5.80
N SER A 40 15.17 -1.57 6.75
CA SER A 40 13.97 -1.99 7.48
C SER A 40 12.72 -1.90 6.59
N ALA A 41 11.92 -2.96 6.56
CA ALA A 41 10.64 -3.01 5.86
C ALA A 41 9.57 -2.21 6.61
N GLY A 42 8.62 -1.63 5.87
CA GLY A 42 7.48 -0.94 6.46
C GLY A 42 6.55 -1.89 7.24
N SER A 43 5.86 -1.38 8.25
CA SER A 43 4.88 -2.12 9.03
C SER A 43 3.52 -2.29 8.33
N GLN A 44 3.31 -1.65 7.17
CA GLN A 44 2.02 -1.63 6.46
C GLN A 44 1.50 -3.03 6.08
N ASP A 45 2.36 -3.88 5.50
CA ASP A 45 1.97 -5.24 5.09
C ASP A 45 1.63 -6.13 6.30
N HIS A 46 2.33 -5.89 7.42
CA HIS A 46 2.14 -6.61 8.68
C HIS A 46 0.78 -6.26 9.30
N CYS A 47 0.48 -4.96 9.33
CA CYS A 47 -0.83 -4.44 9.70
C CYS A 47 -1.92 -4.99 8.77
N GLY A 48 -1.74 -4.91 7.45
CA GLY A 48 -2.73 -5.37 6.47
C GLY A 48 -3.00 -6.87 6.50
N LEU A 49 -2.04 -7.70 6.94
CA LEU A 49 -2.24 -9.14 7.10
C LEU A 49 -3.04 -9.47 8.38
N MET A 50 -2.89 -8.67 9.44
CA MET A 50 -3.49 -8.93 10.76
C MET A 50 -4.80 -8.17 11.00
N TYR A 51 -4.97 -7.00 10.39
CA TYR A 51 -6.13 -6.14 10.58
C TYR A 51 -7.12 -6.32 9.43
N PRO A 52 -8.29 -6.91 9.67
CA PRO A 52 -9.30 -7.03 8.62
C PRO A 52 -9.85 -5.66 8.22
N GLY A 53 -10.56 -5.62 7.09
CA GLY A 53 -11.27 -4.45 6.60
C GLY A 53 -10.35 -3.38 6.01
N VAL A 54 -10.70 -2.12 6.24
CA VAL A 54 -10.02 -0.95 5.68
C VAL A 54 -9.29 -0.19 6.79
N ASN A 55 -8.00 0.07 6.59
CA ASN A 55 -7.11 0.59 7.62
C ASN A 55 -6.47 1.92 7.20
N LYS A 56 -6.52 2.93 8.08
CA LYS A 56 -5.67 4.12 8.00
C LYS A 56 -4.56 4.00 9.04
N LEU A 57 -3.32 3.99 8.57
CA LEU A 57 -2.13 3.91 9.40
C LEU A 57 -1.42 5.27 9.39
N CYS A 58 -1.42 5.96 10.54
CA CYS A 58 -0.80 7.28 10.67
C CYS A 58 0.57 7.16 11.34
N TYR A 59 1.62 7.62 10.66
CA TYR A 59 3.00 7.56 11.12
C TYR A 59 3.51 8.92 11.57
N LYS A 60 4.27 8.93 12.67
CA LYS A 60 5.02 10.11 13.13
C LYS A 60 6.45 10.03 12.59
N GLY A 61 7.05 11.18 12.28
CA GLY A 61 8.44 11.25 11.82
C GLY A 61 9.38 10.55 12.80
N GLY A 62 10.26 9.70 12.27
CA GLY A 62 11.22 8.92 13.07
C GLY A 62 10.70 7.58 13.59
N CYS A 63 9.40 7.27 13.44
CA CYS A 63 8.81 6.02 13.91
C CYS A 63 8.60 5.03 12.76
N HIS A 64 8.85 3.75 13.02
CA HIS A 64 8.58 2.67 12.06
C HIS A 64 7.22 2.00 12.29
N TRP A 65 6.60 2.28 13.44
CA TRP A 65 5.24 1.87 13.77
C TRP A 65 4.26 3.06 13.71
N PRO A 66 3.01 2.88 13.24
CA PRO A 66 2.02 3.95 13.31
C PRO A 66 1.75 4.36 14.75
N HIS A 67 1.55 5.67 14.99
CA HIS A 67 1.15 6.19 16.29
C HIS A 67 -0.38 6.27 16.46
N LYS A 68 -1.11 6.13 15.35
CA LYS A 68 -2.58 6.10 15.34
C LYS A 68 -3.07 5.18 14.23
N ILE A 69 -4.04 4.35 14.57
CA ILE A 69 -4.68 3.43 13.62
C ILE A 69 -6.18 3.68 13.66
N VAL A 70 -6.76 3.82 12.47
CA VAL A 70 -8.22 3.76 12.27
C VAL A 70 -8.52 2.48 11.49
N ASN A 71 -9.25 1.56 12.12
CA ASN A 71 -9.66 0.29 11.53
C ASN A 71 -11.18 0.29 11.34
N MET A 72 -11.61 0.15 10.09
CA MET A 72 -12.99 -0.12 9.72
C MET A 72 -13.12 -1.60 9.38
N SER A 73 -13.65 -2.41 10.30
CA SER A 73 -13.78 -3.86 10.14
C SER A 73 -15.15 -4.41 10.56
N ASP A 74 -16.11 -3.56 10.95
CA ASP A 74 -17.41 -4.03 11.43
C ASP A 74 -18.45 -4.00 10.30
N PRO A 75 -18.82 -5.15 9.71
CA PRO A 75 -19.85 -5.20 8.67
C PRO A 75 -21.27 -4.97 9.20
N ASN A 76 -21.48 -4.94 10.53
CA ASN A 76 -22.80 -4.64 11.12
C ASN A 76 -23.02 -3.14 11.31
N ASP A 77 -21.94 -2.34 11.31
CA ASP A 77 -22.05 -0.88 11.25
C ASP A 77 -22.51 -0.48 9.85
N SER A 78 -23.67 0.18 9.77
CA SER A 78 -24.33 0.48 8.49
C SER A 78 -23.49 1.39 7.59
N LYS A 79 -22.68 2.29 8.17
CA LYS A 79 -21.80 3.19 7.40
C LYS A 79 -20.61 2.42 6.84
N GLN A 80 -19.98 1.57 7.66
CA GLN A 80 -18.86 0.73 7.21
C GLN A 80 -19.30 -0.29 6.16
N ALA A 81 -20.44 -0.95 6.37
CA ALA A 81 -21.03 -1.88 5.40
C ALA A 81 -21.28 -1.20 4.03
N ALA A 82 -21.77 0.04 4.04
CA ALA A 82 -21.94 0.83 2.82
C ALA A 82 -20.59 1.13 2.14
N ILE A 83 -19.57 1.53 2.90
CA ILE A 83 -18.21 1.76 2.39
C ILE A 83 -17.62 0.48 1.79
N PHE A 84 -17.72 -0.67 2.45
CA PHE A 84 -17.19 -1.93 1.95
C PHE A 84 -17.86 -2.32 0.62
N LYS A 85 -19.20 -2.32 0.58
CA LYS A 85 -19.95 -2.62 -0.63
C LYS A 85 -19.62 -1.66 -1.77
N TRP A 86 -19.44 -0.38 -1.46
CA TRP A 86 -19.04 0.62 -2.44
C TRP A 86 -17.63 0.36 -2.97
N LEU A 87 -16.65 0.12 -2.10
CA LEU A 87 -15.28 -0.23 -2.50
C LEU A 87 -15.24 -1.46 -3.42
N GLU A 88 -15.95 -2.53 -3.07
CA GLU A 88 -16.07 -3.74 -3.90
C GLU A 88 -16.75 -3.47 -5.25
N SER A 89 -17.54 -2.38 -5.34
CA SER A 89 -18.20 -1.98 -6.57
C SER A 89 -17.27 -1.25 -7.54
N VAL A 90 -16.33 -0.45 -7.02
CA VAL A 90 -15.48 0.47 -7.81
C VAL A 90 -14.01 0.04 -7.93
N LEU A 91 -13.51 -0.83 -7.05
CA LEU A 91 -12.12 -1.29 -7.08
C LEU A 91 -11.95 -2.58 -7.88
N TYR A 92 -10.96 -2.54 -8.75
CA TYR A 92 -10.50 -3.66 -9.56
C TYR A 92 -9.01 -3.89 -9.34
N ILE A 93 -8.60 -5.14 -9.36
CA ILE A 93 -7.21 -5.57 -9.44
C ILE A 93 -6.94 -6.02 -10.87
N VAL A 94 -5.90 -5.48 -11.49
CA VAL A 94 -5.40 -5.90 -12.80
C VAL A 94 -3.98 -6.44 -12.64
N ASP A 95 -3.73 -7.65 -13.11
CA ASP A 95 -2.39 -8.23 -13.15
C ASP A 95 -1.51 -7.48 -14.18
N ILE A 96 -0.23 -7.28 -13.85
CA ILE A 96 0.74 -6.66 -14.74
C ILE A 96 1.63 -7.78 -15.32
N PRO A 97 1.28 -8.37 -16.47
CA PRO A 97 1.75 -9.71 -16.86
C PRO A 97 3.24 -9.76 -17.25
N PHE A 98 3.91 -8.61 -17.34
CA PHE A 98 5.30 -8.49 -17.76
C PHE A 98 6.18 -7.77 -16.72
N VAL A 99 5.66 -7.49 -15.52
CA VAL A 99 6.45 -6.91 -14.43
C VAL A 99 6.66 -7.96 -13.34
N SER A 100 7.74 -8.72 -13.50
CA SER A 100 8.37 -9.40 -12.36
C SER A 100 9.43 -8.47 -11.77
N ARG A 101 9.49 -8.35 -10.44
CA ARG A 101 10.60 -7.67 -9.77
C ARG A 101 11.91 -8.34 -10.25
N PRO A 102 12.80 -7.62 -10.95
CA PRO A 102 14.04 -8.22 -11.43
C PRO A 102 14.84 -8.85 -10.26
N LYS A 103 15.64 -9.87 -10.53
CA LYS A 103 16.52 -10.43 -9.49
C LYS A 103 17.42 -9.34 -8.91
N GLY A 104 17.46 -9.21 -7.58
CA GLY A 104 18.20 -8.14 -6.90
C GLY A 104 17.55 -6.75 -7.00
N TYR A 105 16.26 -6.68 -7.35
CA TYR A 105 15.51 -5.43 -7.40
C TYR A 105 15.46 -4.75 -6.03
N ASN A 106 15.85 -3.48 -6.01
CA ASN A 106 15.74 -2.60 -4.87
C ASN A 106 14.94 -1.36 -5.29
N SER A 107 13.71 -1.23 -4.79
CA SER A 107 12.83 -0.09 -5.07
C SER A 107 13.42 1.25 -4.61
N GLN A 108 14.33 1.23 -3.64
CA GLN A 108 15.02 2.41 -3.12
C GLN A 108 16.40 2.64 -3.73
N LYS A 109 16.76 1.91 -4.80
CA LYS A 109 18.07 2.09 -5.48
C LYS A 109 18.31 3.55 -5.87
N ILE A 110 17.26 4.23 -6.33
CA ILE A 110 17.24 5.69 -6.45
C ILE A 110 16.30 6.20 -5.38
N ASN A 111 16.85 6.95 -4.43
CA ASN A 111 16.10 7.52 -3.33
C ASN A 111 16.49 9.00 -3.16
N HIS A 112 15.63 9.89 -3.69
CA HIS A 112 15.87 11.33 -3.64
C HIS A 112 15.82 11.90 -2.21
N LEU A 113 15.25 11.18 -1.24
CA LEU A 113 15.30 11.59 0.17
C LEU A 113 16.71 11.42 0.77
N LYS A 114 17.49 10.45 0.26
CA LYS A 114 18.86 10.19 0.71
C LYS A 114 19.92 10.91 -0.12
N ASP A 115 19.54 11.49 -1.27
CA ASP A 115 20.46 12.26 -2.10
C ASP A 115 20.79 13.60 -1.43
N ALA A 116 22.08 13.85 -1.19
CA ALA A 116 22.57 15.09 -0.59
C ALA A 116 22.43 16.30 -1.54
N LYS A 117 22.29 16.07 -2.85
CA LYS A 117 22.09 17.12 -3.86
C LYS A 117 20.65 17.63 -3.91
N VAL A 118 19.69 16.87 -3.39
CA VAL A 118 18.29 17.28 -3.32
C VAL A 118 18.09 18.18 -2.10
N PRO A 119 17.64 19.43 -2.24
CA PRO A 119 17.44 20.33 -1.11
C PRO A 119 16.38 19.81 -0.13
N GLU A 120 16.56 20.07 1.17
CA GLU A 120 15.64 19.60 2.22
C GLU A 120 14.20 20.07 1.98
N ALA A 121 14.01 21.32 1.55
CA ALA A 121 12.70 21.84 1.20
C ALA A 121 12.02 21.05 0.07
N GLN A 122 12.80 20.50 -0.86
CA GLN A 122 12.28 19.63 -1.92
C GLN A 122 11.91 18.25 -1.38
N LYS A 123 12.71 17.67 -0.47
CA LYS A 123 12.39 16.40 0.20
C LYS A 123 11.09 16.48 0.98
N VAL A 124 10.90 17.57 1.74
CA VAL A 124 9.65 17.85 2.47
C VAL A 124 8.48 17.90 1.51
N LYS A 125 8.59 18.58 0.36
CA LYS A 125 7.52 18.60 -0.66
C LYS A 125 7.19 17.22 -1.21
N LEU A 126 8.21 16.39 -1.48
CA LEU A 126 8.02 15.02 -1.97
C LEU A 126 7.26 14.15 -0.97
N VAL A 127 7.68 14.18 0.31
CA VAL A 127 7.01 13.42 1.39
C VAL A 127 5.60 13.96 1.64
N LYS A 128 5.43 15.28 1.64
CA LYS A 128 4.11 15.92 1.82
C LYS A 128 3.15 15.51 0.71
N ALA A 129 3.59 15.49 -0.55
CA ALA A 129 2.73 15.09 -1.67
C ALA A 129 2.19 13.65 -1.51
N LEU A 130 3.01 12.73 -0.98
CA LEU A 130 2.57 11.36 -0.67
C LEU A 130 1.58 11.33 0.50
N GLY A 131 1.84 12.11 1.55
CA GLY A 131 0.94 12.23 2.70
C GLY A 131 -0.42 12.84 2.33
N ASP A 132 -0.42 13.92 1.55
CA ASP A 132 -1.64 14.58 1.07
C ASP A 132 -2.47 13.63 0.20
N ALA A 133 -1.82 12.90 -0.73
CA ALA A 133 -2.51 11.91 -1.55
C ALA A 133 -3.13 10.79 -0.70
N SER A 134 -2.46 10.35 0.36
CA SER A 134 -2.99 9.34 1.29
C SER A 134 -4.21 9.85 2.07
N GLU A 135 -4.20 11.13 2.47
CA GLU A 135 -5.34 11.75 3.16
C GLU A 135 -6.54 11.90 2.23
N GLU A 136 -6.32 12.32 0.97
CA GLU A 136 -7.39 12.41 -0.03
C GLU A 136 -7.95 11.03 -0.39
N ALA A 137 -7.12 10.00 -0.47
CA ALA A 137 -7.60 8.63 -0.65
C ALA A 137 -8.52 8.20 0.50
N TRP A 138 -8.12 8.47 1.75
CA TRP A 138 -8.97 8.17 2.90
C TRP A 138 -10.30 8.93 2.87
N LYS A 139 -10.29 10.23 2.55
CA LYS A 139 -11.52 11.01 2.39
C LYS A 139 -12.41 10.44 1.27
N GLY A 140 -11.83 10.13 0.11
CA GLY A 140 -12.55 9.50 -1.00
C GLY A 140 -13.21 8.19 -0.59
N ILE A 141 -12.55 7.37 0.24
CA ILE A 141 -13.14 6.17 0.82
C ILE A 141 -14.32 6.50 1.74
N CYS A 142 -14.12 7.39 2.70
CA CYS A 142 -15.15 7.73 3.69
C CYS A 142 -16.38 8.43 3.09
N GLU A 143 -16.20 9.16 1.99
CA GLU A 143 -17.24 9.89 1.26
C GLU A 143 -17.81 9.06 0.09
N MET A 144 -17.25 7.88 -0.19
CA MET A 144 -17.61 7.04 -1.33
C MET A 144 -17.51 7.77 -2.69
N ASP A 145 -16.45 8.59 -2.84
CA ASP A 145 -16.17 9.41 -4.01
C ASP A 145 -15.07 8.75 -4.86
N ALA A 146 -15.49 8.20 -6.02
CA ALA A 146 -14.60 7.45 -6.91
C ALA A 146 -13.60 8.35 -7.65
N ASP A 147 -13.98 9.59 -7.99
CA ASP A 147 -13.09 10.55 -8.64
C ASP A 147 -12.01 11.01 -7.66
N LYS A 148 -12.39 11.29 -6.41
CA LYS A 148 -11.43 11.65 -5.34
C LYS A 148 -10.50 10.50 -5.01
N LEU A 149 -11.04 9.30 -4.82
CA LEU A 149 -10.22 8.12 -4.56
C LEU A 149 -9.26 7.87 -5.73
N GLY A 150 -9.77 7.77 -6.97
CA GLY A 150 -8.96 7.54 -8.16
C GLY A 150 -7.86 8.59 -8.35
N GLY A 151 -8.20 9.87 -8.26
CA GLY A 151 -7.23 10.97 -8.35
C GLY A 151 -6.15 10.89 -7.26
N ALA A 152 -6.50 10.48 -6.05
CA ALA A 152 -5.56 10.27 -4.96
C ALA A 152 -4.60 9.08 -5.22
N LEU A 153 -5.08 7.98 -5.83
CA LEU A 153 -4.21 6.86 -6.25
C LEU A 153 -3.21 7.31 -7.33
N SER A 154 -3.67 8.03 -8.35
CA SER A 154 -2.80 8.56 -9.40
C SER A 154 -1.77 9.57 -8.85
N ASN A 155 -2.17 10.39 -7.87
CA ASN A 155 -1.26 11.31 -7.19
C ASN A 155 -0.22 10.58 -6.32
N THR A 156 -0.60 9.48 -5.67
CA THR A 156 0.34 8.58 -4.98
C THR A 156 1.40 8.05 -5.94
N MET A 157 1.01 7.58 -7.13
CA MET A 157 1.95 7.11 -8.16
C MET A 157 2.92 8.21 -8.62
N LYS A 158 2.42 9.43 -8.83
CA LYS A 158 3.28 10.58 -9.18
C LYS A 158 4.25 10.92 -8.06
N ALA A 159 3.79 10.93 -6.80
CA ALA A 159 4.63 11.19 -5.64
C ALA A 159 5.72 10.10 -5.47
N TRP A 160 5.36 8.83 -5.62
CA TRP A 160 6.32 7.72 -5.64
C TRP A 160 7.33 7.86 -6.76
N LYS A 161 6.90 8.12 -8.01
CA LYS A 161 7.82 8.29 -9.14
C LYS A 161 8.80 9.45 -8.90
N ALA A 162 8.34 10.54 -8.29
CA ALA A 162 9.18 11.70 -7.98
C ALA A 162 10.16 11.46 -6.83
N MET A 163 9.80 10.61 -5.85
CA MET A 163 10.60 10.37 -4.64
C MET A 163 11.51 9.13 -4.74
N LEU A 164 10.94 8.04 -5.27
CA LEU A 164 11.52 6.71 -5.42
C LEU A 164 11.19 6.16 -6.81
N PRO A 165 11.84 6.66 -7.89
CA PRO A 165 11.46 6.32 -9.26
C PRO A 165 11.38 4.82 -9.53
N TYR A 166 12.27 4.04 -8.91
CA TYR A 166 12.36 2.59 -9.08
C TYR A 166 11.16 1.84 -8.50
N THR A 167 10.41 2.43 -7.55
CA THR A 167 9.15 1.89 -7.04
C THR A 167 8.09 1.78 -8.14
N VAL A 168 8.09 2.73 -9.08
CA VAL A 168 7.12 2.80 -10.19
C VAL A 168 7.69 2.22 -11.48
N ASP A 169 8.95 2.51 -11.79
CA ASP A 169 9.58 2.03 -13.02
C ASP A 169 10.95 1.40 -12.71
N PRO A 170 11.00 0.08 -12.49
CA PRO A 170 12.26 -0.62 -12.22
C PRO A 170 13.23 -0.59 -13.41
N TYR A 171 12.78 -0.17 -14.60
CA TYR A 171 13.54 -0.22 -15.85
C TYR A 171 14.06 1.15 -16.32
N THR A 172 13.70 2.24 -15.63
CA THR A 172 13.89 3.64 -16.06
C THR A 172 15.32 3.99 -16.51
N ASN A 173 16.34 3.30 -16.00
CA ASN A 173 17.76 3.50 -16.38
C ASN A 173 18.46 2.22 -16.87
N GLY A 174 17.71 1.19 -17.30
CA GLY A 174 18.31 -0.09 -17.70
C GLY A 174 17.68 -0.73 -18.94
N ASP A 175 16.39 -0.50 -19.18
CA ASP A 175 15.68 -1.10 -20.30
C ASP A 175 14.54 -0.16 -20.76
N ALA A 176 14.83 0.66 -21.76
CA ALA A 176 13.90 1.69 -22.24
C ALA A 176 12.61 1.09 -22.83
N GLU A 177 12.69 -0.09 -23.47
CA GLU A 177 11.53 -0.76 -24.04
C GLU A 177 10.59 -1.28 -22.96
N LYS A 178 11.13 -1.92 -21.91
CA LYS A 178 10.32 -2.37 -20.77
C LYS A 178 9.75 -1.20 -19.96
N SER A 179 10.53 -0.14 -19.76
CA SER A 179 10.05 1.10 -19.14
C SER A 179 8.86 1.67 -19.92
N LYS A 180 9.00 1.84 -21.24
CA LYS A 180 7.92 2.32 -22.10
C LYS A 180 6.67 1.42 -22.01
N LYS A 181 6.85 0.11 -22.12
CA LYS A 181 5.75 -0.88 -22.03
C LYS A 181 4.99 -0.76 -20.71
N LEU A 182 5.70 -0.60 -19.59
CA LEU A 182 5.10 -0.42 -18.27
C LEU A 182 4.34 0.90 -18.16
N LEU A 183 4.92 2.00 -18.61
CA LEU A 183 4.28 3.31 -18.57
C LEU A 183 3.04 3.37 -19.47
N ASP A 184 3.08 2.74 -20.64
CA ASP A 184 1.93 2.67 -21.54
C ASP A 184 0.81 1.78 -20.96
N PHE A 185 1.17 0.69 -20.29
CA PHE A 185 0.21 -0.13 -19.54
C PHE A 185 -0.43 0.66 -18.38
N TRP A 186 0.36 1.40 -17.60
CA TRP A 186 -0.17 2.27 -16.55
C TRP A 186 -1.16 3.29 -17.14
N LYS A 187 -0.80 4.01 -18.22
CA LYS A 187 -1.67 5.00 -18.87
C LYS A 187 -3.01 4.41 -19.34
N LYS A 188 -3.04 3.14 -19.77
CA LYS A 188 -4.28 2.45 -20.18
C LYS A 188 -5.31 2.44 -19.05
N TYR A 189 -4.86 2.30 -17.81
CA TYR A 189 -5.72 2.17 -16.63
C TYR A 189 -5.78 3.42 -15.75
N ASP A 190 -5.03 4.48 -16.07
CA ASP A 190 -5.09 5.75 -15.36
C ASP A 190 -6.14 6.70 -15.97
N TYR A 191 -6.34 7.85 -15.35
CA TYR A 191 -7.20 8.91 -15.89
C TYR A 191 -6.74 9.35 -17.30
N PRO A 192 -7.66 9.58 -18.26
CA PRO A 192 -9.13 9.60 -18.14
C PRO A 192 -9.82 8.26 -18.46
N ASN A 193 -9.07 7.19 -18.73
CA ASN A 193 -9.66 5.90 -19.11
C ASN A 193 -10.42 5.24 -17.95
N THR A 194 -9.93 5.47 -16.73
CA THR A 194 -10.62 5.14 -15.47
C THR A 194 -10.59 6.37 -14.55
N LYS A 195 -10.97 6.22 -13.28
CA LYS A 195 -10.85 7.29 -12.28
C LYS A 195 -9.42 7.48 -11.78
N GLY A 196 -8.58 6.46 -11.90
CA GLY A 196 -7.19 6.47 -11.48
C GLY A 196 -6.73 5.11 -10.95
N CYS A 197 -5.42 4.96 -10.77
CA CYS A 197 -4.85 3.70 -10.35
C CYS A 197 -3.51 3.85 -9.61
N LEU A 198 -3.13 2.82 -8.84
CA LEU A 198 -1.78 2.67 -8.29
C LEU A 198 -1.31 1.21 -8.29
N PHE A 199 0.00 1.01 -8.15
CA PHE A 199 0.52 -0.32 -7.82
C PHE A 199 0.17 -0.71 -6.39
N SER A 200 -0.27 -1.95 -6.18
CA SER A 200 -0.62 -2.49 -4.85
C SER A 200 0.57 -2.53 -3.89
N GLY A 201 1.80 -2.52 -4.41
CA GLY A 201 3.02 -2.39 -3.62
C GLY A 201 4.19 -1.90 -4.47
N ALA A 202 5.40 -1.93 -3.90
CA ALA A 202 6.59 -1.46 -4.62
C ALA A 202 6.98 -2.40 -5.77
N GLY A 203 7.13 -1.86 -6.98
CA GLY A 203 7.77 -2.57 -8.10
C GLY A 203 6.95 -3.65 -8.80
N GLY A 204 5.61 -3.53 -8.81
CA GLY A 204 4.73 -4.33 -9.67
C GLY A 204 3.97 -5.46 -8.98
N GLY A 205 3.49 -6.41 -9.79
CA GLY A 205 2.49 -7.42 -9.42
C GLY A 205 1.12 -6.97 -9.92
N PHE A 206 0.40 -6.21 -9.09
CA PHE A 206 -0.97 -5.80 -9.38
C PHE A 206 -1.13 -4.28 -9.44
N LEU A 207 -1.99 -3.83 -10.33
CA LEU A 207 -2.52 -2.47 -10.36
C LEU A 207 -3.90 -2.47 -9.68
N MET A 208 -4.09 -1.62 -8.67
CA MET A 208 -5.40 -1.29 -8.12
C MET A 208 -5.98 -0.13 -8.92
N VAL A 209 -7.16 -0.35 -9.49
CA VAL A 209 -7.82 0.56 -10.43
C VAL A 209 -9.19 0.95 -9.88
N VAL A 210 -9.50 2.23 -9.89
CA VAL A 210 -10.82 2.76 -9.50
C VAL A 210 -11.62 3.06 -10.75
N SER A 211 -12.83 2.50 -10.85
CA SER A 211 -13.71 2.68 -12.00
C SER A 211 -15.16 2.41 -11.67
N ASP A 212 -16.06 3.28 -12.11
CA ASP A 212 -17.52 3.04 -12.04
C ASP A 212 -18.00 2.09 -13.16
N LYS A 213 -17.13 1.77 -14.12
CA LYS A 213 -17.38 0.88 -15.25
C LYS A 213 -16.52 -0.38 -15.14
N PRO A 214 -16.95 -1.51 -15.73
CA PRO A 214 -16.11 -2.70 -15.81
C PRO A 214 -14.72 -2.40 -16.40
N VAL A 215 -13.68 -2.96 -15.78
CA VAL A 215 -12.28 -2.79 -16.21
C VAL A 215 -11.84 -4.04 -16.97
N GLU A 216 -11.35 -3.87 -18.20
CA GLU A 216 -10.84 -4.99 -19.01
C GLU A 216 -9.66 -5.69 -18.31
N GLY A 217 -9.78 -7.00 -18.12
CA GLY A 217 -8.80 -7.80 -17.37
C GLY A 217 -8.79 -7.55 -15.87
N GLY A 218 -9.75 -6.76 -15.36
CA GLY A 218 -9.90 -6.44 -13.95
C GLY A 218 -10.72 -7.48 -13.20
N ILE A 219 -10.25 -7.84 -12.02
CA ILE A 219 -10.94 -8.70 -11.05
C ILE A 219 -11.45 -7.81 -9.91
N LYS A 220 -12.72 -7.94 -9.55
CA LYS A 220 -13.27 -7.23 -8.38
C LYS A 220 -12.71 -7.79 -7.09
N ILE A 221 -12.53 -6.92 -6.12
CA ILE A 221 -12.09 -7.32 -4.77
C ILE A 221 -13.29 -7.65 -3.89
N THR A 222 -13.01 -8.38 -2.81
CA THR A 222 -13.90 -8.53 -1.66
C THR A 222 -13.13 -8.07 -0.42
N ILE A 223 -13.76 -7.26 0.42
CA ILE A 223 -13.18 -6.78 1.66
C ILE A 223 -13.33 -7.88 2.69
N ASN A 224 -12.20 -8.39 3.17
CA ASN A 224 -12.19 -9.38 4.24
C ASN A 224 -12.41 -8.69 5.59
N THR A 225 -13.54 -8.94 6.25
CA THR A 225 -13.85 -8.46 7.60
C THR A 225 -13.59 -9.50 8.70
N ASP A 226 -13.06 -10.67 8.37
CA ASP A 226 -12.89 -11.77 9.32
C ASP A 226 -11.71 -11.52 10.28
N HIS A 227 -11.98 -11.67 11.58
CA HIS A 227 -10.98 -11.54 12.62
C HIS A 227 -10.28 -12.89 12.85
N PHE A 228 -9.05 -13.04 12.35
CA PHE A 228 -8.21 -14.22 12.62
C PHE A 228 -7.44 -14.12 13.94
N CYS A 229 -7.33 -12.91 14.50
CA CYS A 229 -6.78 -12.58 15.82
C CYS A 229 -7.84 -11.84 16.63
N LYS A 230 -7.65 -11.69 17.95
CA LYS A 230 -8.57 -10.87 18.77
C LYS A 230 -8.59 -9.42 18.24
N PRO A 231 -9.77 -8.79 18.10
CA PRO A 231 -9.88 -7.40 17.66
C PRO A 231 -9.13 -6.45 18.58
N PHE A 232 -8.68 -5.31 18.04
CA PHE A 232 -8.10 -4.20 18.80
C PHE A 232 -8.96 -2.96 18.62
N LYS A 233 -8.84 -2.00 19.55
CA LYS A 233 -9.57 -0.74 19.46
C LYS A 233 -8.81 0.28 18.60
N SER A 234 -9.50 0.89 17.64
CA SER A 234 -8.96 2.06 16.92
C SER A 234 -8.60 3.19 17.88
N GLY A 235 -7.51 3.91 17.62
CA GLY A 235 -7.07 4.98 18.50
C GLY A 235 -5.59 5.34 18.35
N GLU A 236 -5.13 6.18 19.27
CA GLU A 236 -3.71 6.41 19.49
C GLU A 236 -3.08 5.16 20.13
N ILE A 237 -1.87 4.85 19.70
CA ILE A 237 -1.09 3.73 20.19
C ILE A 237 0.36 4.17 20.36
N ASP A 238 1.09 3.52 21.26
CA ASP A 238 2.52 3.77 21.41
C ASP A 238 3.26 3.43 20.11
N SER A 239 3.82 4.46 19.49
CA SER A 239 4.70 4.33 18.34
C SER A 239 6.04 3.79 18.81
N MET A 240 6.36 2.55 18.41
CA MET A 240 7.69 1.96 18.56
C MET A 240 8.68 2.49 17.53
#